data_AF-A0A6J0C8G4-F1
#
_entry.id   AF-A0A6J0C8G4-F1
#
_cell.length_a   1.000
_cell.length_b   1.000
_cell.length_c   1.000
_cell.angle_alpha   90.00
_cell.angle_beta   90.00
_cell.angle_gamma   90.00
#
_symmetry.space_group_name_H-M   'P 1'
#
loop_
_entity.id
_entity.type
_entity.pdbx_description
1 polymer ?
#
loop_
_entity_poly.entity_id
_entity_poly.type
_entity_poly.pdbx_seq_one_letter_code
_entity_poly.pdbx_strand_id
1 'polypeptide(L)'
;MSNSSRAKRILDRDKFSDQFVTAIRVLRCLMIYIGIWPDKKNEKPYNLLWYFHSTMFLFLLSGLVCGLVVIRHDMNKVLSNLSVTSGLTYFIGKWFTFSWHKVLIKKLTYSMDEDWINLANKTLIQASVPESVQIMMKHYGSLNIYVYIILFALFIVDANFIVDYVTATNHHDNLTDLYNMLPLTHSWYPGIDYDRDYIIRFLAAAQILCTTSSFVISTAVDGFFVITVLHTTGQLEILGYV
;
A
#
# COMPACT_ATOMS: atom_id res chain seq x y z
N MET A 1 1.09 49.11 4.42
CA MET A 1 1.33 47.94 3.54
C MET A 1 1.30 46.56 4.27
N SER A 2 0.88 46.44 5.54
CA SER A 2 1.29 45.28 6.37
C SER A 2 0.28 44.13 6.61
N ASN A 3 -1.05 44.31 6.46
CA ASN A 3 -2.01 43.23 6.74
C ASN A 3 -2.55 42.49 5.49
N SER A 4 -2.86 43.22 4.41
CA SER A 4 -3.37 42.63 3.16
C SER A 4 -2.34 41.73 2.46
N SER A 5 -1.06 42.12 2.43
CA SER A 5 0.03 41.34 1.83
C SER A 5 0.40 40.08 2.64
N ARG A 6 0.14 40.09 3.95
CA ARG A 6 0.33 38.94 4.84
C ARG A 6 -0.81 37.94 4.69
N ALA A 7 -2.06 38.42 4.67
CA ALA A 7 -3.24 37.60 4.45
C ALA A 7 -3.20 36.88 3.09
N LYS A 8 -2.80 37.59 2.03
CA LYS A 8 -2.65 36.99 0.69
C LYS A 8 -1.61 35.87 0.65
N ARG A 9 -0.45 36.05 1.28
CA ARG A 9 0.59 35.01 1.36
C ARG A 9 0.14 33.76 2.14
N ILE A 10 -0.67 33.93 3.18
CA ILE A 10 -1.23 32.80 3.93
C ILE A 10 -2.22 32.02 3.05
N LEU A 11 -3.13 32.73 2.37
CA LEU A 11 -4.10 32.11 1.46
C LEU A 11 -3.42 31.36 0.31
N ASP A 12 -2.38 31.94 -0.28
CA ASP A 12 -1.61 31.27 -1.33
C ASP A 12 -0.92 30.02 -0.77
N ARG A 13 -0.26 30.11 0.38
CA ARG A 13 0.37 28.96 1.05
C ARG A 13 -0.60 27.80 1.27
N ASP A 14 -1.76 28.08 1.85
CA ASP A 14 -2.77 27.05 2.14
C ASP A 14 -3.27 26.39 0.86
N LYS A 15 -3.52 27.19 -0.19
CA LYS A 15 -3.93 26.69 -1.51
C LYS A 15 -2.91 25.72 -2.13
N PHE A 16 -1.61 26.03 -2.08
CA PHE A 16 -0.58 25.15 -2.65
C PHE A 16 -0.39 23.87 -1.83
N SER A 17 -0.49 23.95 -0.51
CA SER A 17 -0.47 22.76 0.34
C SER A 17 -1.68 21.85 0.06
N ASP A 18 -2.86 22.42 -0.14
CA ASP A 18 -4.06 21.66 -0.54
C ASP A 18 -3.91 21.00 -1.91
N GLN A 19 -3.24 21.66 -2.86
CA GLN A 19 -2.91 21.07 -4.17
C GLN A 19 -1.96 19.88 -4.03
N PHE A 20 -0.90 20.00 -3.23
CA PHE A 20 0.00 18.89 -2.92
C PHE A 20 -0.74 17.69 -2.30
N VAL A 21 -1.56 17.96 -1.28
CA VAL A 21 -2.38 16.93 -0.62
C VAL A 21 -3.33 16.25 -1.60
N THR A 22 -3.91 17.00 -2.52
CA THR A 22 -4.78 16.47 -3.58
C THR A 22 -3.98 15.60 -4.55
N ALA A 23 -2.78 16.04 -4.94
CA ALA A 23 -1.92 15.33 -5.88
C ALA A 23 -1.51 13.93 -5.37
N ILE A 24 -1.22 13.79 -4.07
CA ILE A 24 -0.84 12.52 -3.43
C ILE A 24 -2.01 11.74 -2.83
N ARG A 25 -3.26 12.17 -3.04
CA ARG A 25 -4.41 11.67 -2.28
C ARG A 25 -4.52 10.15 -2.27
N VAL A 26 -4.34 9.50 -3.43
CA VAL A 26 -4.45 8.04 -3.56
C VAL A 26 -3.36 7.35 -2.75
N LEU A 27 -2.10 7.72 -2.96
CA LEU A 27 -0.96 7.20 -2.22
C LEU A 27 -1.12 7.42 -0.71
N ARG A 28 -1.54 8.62 -0.31
CA ARG A 28 -1.81 8.97 1.09
C ARG A 28 -2.88 8.04 1.70
N CYS A 29 -3.97 7.76 1.00
CA CYS A 29 -4.99 6.82 1.47
C CYS A 29 -4.42 5.42 1.72
N LEU A 30 -3.61 4.90 0.78
CA LEU A 30 -2.96 3.59 0.96
C LEU A 30 -2.01 3.60 2.16
N MET A 31 -1.19 4.64 2.31
CA MET A 31 -0.26 4.77 3.42
C MET A 31 -0.97 4.93 4.79
N ILE A 32 -2.16 5.54 4.82
CA ILE A 32 -3.00 5.60 6.02
C ILE A 32 -3.54 4.21 6.35
N TYR A 33 -4.05 3.49 5.35
CA TYR A 33 -4.60 2.13 5.51
C TYR A 33 -3.59 1.14 6.10
N ILE A 34 -2.32 1.25 5.70
CA ILE A 34 -1.23 0.40 6.23
C ILE A 34 -0.65 0.90 7.56
N GLY A 35 -1.12 2.05 8.05
CA GLY A 35 -0.70 2.65 9.32
C GLY A 35 0.69 3.30 9.31
N ILE A 36 1.21 3.69 8.14
CA ILE A 36 2.54 4.30 7.99
C ILE A 36 2.49 5.80 7.74
N TRP A 37 1.36 6.34 7.26
CA TRP A 37 1.26 7.75 6.93
C TRP A 37 1.69 8.65 8.10
N PRO A 38 2.63 9.60 7.87
CA PRO A 38 3.14 10.47 8.92
C PRO A 38 2.07 11.49 9.32
N ASP A 39 1.31 11.16 10.35
CA ASP A 39 0.28 12.07 10.87
C ASP A 39 0.92 13.23 11.64
N LYS A 40 0.35 14.44 11.53
CA LYS A 40 0.90 15.63 12.19
C LYS A 40 0.65 15.62 13.71
N LYS A 41 -0.35 14.86 14.19
CA LYS A 41 -0.86 14.91 15.57
C LYS A 41 -0.62 13.66 16.42
N ASN A 42 -0.34 12.51 15.80
CA ASN A 42 -0.19 11.26 16.54
C ASN A 42 1.29 10.95 16.78
N GLU A 43 1.70 11.02 18.04
CA GLU A 43 3.06 10.69 18.50
C GLU A 43 3.26 9.20 18.79
N LYS A 44 2.18 8.41 18.77
CA LYS A 44 2.29 6.96 19.00
C LYS A 44 2.98 6.29 17.81
N PRO A 45 4.01 5.44 18.04
CA PRO A 45 4.76 4.80 16.95
C PRO A 45 3.90 3.83 16.12
N TYR A 46 2.90 3.21 16.76
CA TYR A 46 2.02 2.20 16.17
C TYR A 46 0.55 2.54 16.44
N ASN A 47 -0.28 2.46 15.41
CA ASN A 47 -1.73 2.64 15.49
C ASN A 47 -2.44 1.27 15.43
N LEU A 48 -3.77 1.27 15.60
CA LEU A 48 -4.57 0.04 15.55
C LEU A 48 -4.37 -0.74 14.25
N LEU A 49 -4.27 -0.05 13.11
CA LEU A 49 -4.02 -0.67 11.80
C LEU A 49 -2.67 -1.39 11.75
N TRP A 50 -1.65 -0.84 12.40
CA TRP A 50 -0.36 -1.51 12.50
C TRP A 50 -0.48 -2.85 13.24
N TYR A 51 -1.13 -2.86 14.41
CA TYR A 51 -1.37 -4.10 15.14
C TYR A 51 -2.22 -5.10 14.36
N PHE A 52 -3.27 -4.61 13.68
CA PHE A 52 -4.11 -5.43 12.81
C PHE A 52 -3.28 -6.15 11.74
N HIS A 53 -2.50 -5.40 10.95
CA HIS A 53 -1.64 -5.97 9.89
C HIS A 53 -0.58 -6.92 10.47
N SER A 54 0.05 -6.58 11.61
CA SER A 54 0.99 -7.48 12.28
C SER A 54 0.35 -8.82 12.67
N THR A 55 -0.84 -8.81 13.27
CA THR A 55 -1.53 -10.03 13.67
C THR A 55 -1.94 -10.89 12.47
N MET A 56 -2.39 -10.25 11.39
CA MET A 56 -2.74 -10.89 10.11
C MET A 56 -1.52 -11.57 9.47
N PHE A 57 -0.37 -10.90 9.45
CA PHE A 57 0.86 -11.47 8.92
C PHE A 57 1.37 -12.64 9.74
N LEU A 58 1.34 -12.55 11.07
CA LEU A 58 1.72 -13.65 11.96
C LEU A 58 0.81 -14.87 11.74
N PHE A 59 -0.50 -14.64 11.61
CA PHE A 59 -1.45 -15.69 11.28
C PHE A 59 -1.06 -16.38 9.97
N LEU A 60 -0.91 -15.64 8.86
CA LEU A 60 -0.55 -16.23 7.57
C LEU A 60 0.76 -17.02 7.59
N LEU A 61 1.81 -16.41 8.13
CA LEU A 61 3.13 -17.04 8.18
C LEU A 61 3.09 -18.32 9.01
N SER A 62 2.37 -18.33 10.14
CA SER A 62 2.22 -19.53 10.95
C SER A 62 1.56 -20.67 10.17
N GLY A 63 0.51 -20.38 9.40
CA GLY A 63 -0.17 -21.35 8.56
C GLY A 63 0.71 -21.90 7.44
N LEU A 64 1.49 -21.04 6.78
CA LEU A 64 2.39 -21.45 5.70
C LEU A 64 3.56 -22.29 6.22
N VAL A 65 4.16 -21.89 7.34
CA VAL A 65 5.27 -22.62 7.98
C VAL A 65 4.81 -23.98 8.50
N CYS A 66 3.65 -24.06 9.17
CA CYS A 66 3.11 -25.33 9.62
C CYS A 66 2.69 -26.21 8.42
N GLY A 67 2.15 -25.59 7.36
CA GLY A 67 1.85 -26.25 6.09
C GLY A 67 3.06 -26.93 5.43
N LEU A 68 4.24 -26.30 5.47
CA LEU A 68 5.49 -26.89 4.96
C LEU A 68 5.81 -28.24 5.61
N VAL A 69 5.54 -28.38 6.91
CA VAL A 69 5.77 -29.65 7.63
C VAL A 69 4.88 -30.76 7.10
N VAL A 70 3.63 -30.43 6.74
CA VAL A 70 2.64 -31.38 6.22
C VAL A 70 2.96 -31.81 4.78
N ILE A 71 3.30 -30.85 3.92
CA ILE A 71 3.52 -31.10 2.49
C ILE A 71 4.96 -31.50 2.15
N ARG A 72 5.86 -31.64 3.14
CA ARG A 72 7.30 -31.87 2.98
C ARG A 72 7.69 -33.03 2.05
N HIS A 73 6.79 -33.99 1.85
CA HIS A 73 7.01 -35.17 1.03
C HIS A 73 6.82 -34.92 -0.48
N ASP A 74 6.23 -33.78 -0.86
CA ASP A 74 5.94 -33.42 -2.25
C ASP A 74 6.69 -32.12 -2.60
N MET A 75 7.78 -32.26 -3.37
CA MET A 75 8.66 -31.14 -3.69
C MET A 75 7.96 -30.03 -4.49
N ASN A 76 6.97 -30.37 -5.32
CA ASN A 76 6.23 -29.38 -6.10
C ASN A 76 5.38 -28.50 -5.18
N LYS A 77 4.71 -29.10 -4.19
CA LYS A 77 3.92 -28.37 -3.18
C LYS A 77 4.81 -27.55 -2.26
N VAL A 78 5.97 -28.07 -1.87
CA VAL A 78 6.97 -27.32 -1.09
C VAL A 78 7.44 -26.09 -1.84
N LEU A 79 7.80 -26.23 -3.12
CA LEU A 79 8.27 -25.12 -3.95
C LEU A 79 7.19 -24.05 -4.14
N SER A 80 5.94 -24.48 -4.40
CA SER A 80 4.78 -23.58 -4.50
C SER A 80 4.56 -22.79 -3.20
N ASN A 81 4.53 -23.48 -2.05
CA ASN A 81 4.38 -22.84 -0.74
C ASN A 81 5.54 -21.86 -0.44
N LEU A 82 6.78 -22.25 -0.73
CA LEU A 82 7.94 -21.39 -0.49
C LEU A 82 7.94 -20.14 -1.37
N SER A 83 7.47 -20.25 -2.62
CA SER A 83 7.31 -19.12 -3.53
C SER A 83 6.35 -18.07 -2.96
N VAL A 84 5.22 -18.53 -2.41
CA VAL A 84 4.25 -17.64 -1.76
C VAL A 84 4.80 -17.07 -0.44
N THR A 85 5.41 -17.91 0.40
CA THR A 85 5.97 -17.50 1.69
C THR A 85 7.08 -16.46 1.52
N SER A 86 7.96 -16.63 0.53
CA SER A 86 9.02 -15.67 0.23
C SER A 86 8.47 -14.33 -0.26
N GLY A 87 7.45 -14.35 -1.14
CA GLY A 87 6.75 -13.14 -1.56
C GLY A 87 6.11 -12.37 -0.39
N LEU A 88 5.40 -13.07 0.50
CA LEU A 88 4.81 -12.45 1.70
C LEU A 88 5.88 -11.90 2.65
N THR A 89 6.97 -12.64 2.85
CA THR A 89 8.09 -12.20 3.70
C THR A 89 8.73 -10.93 3.14
N TYR A 90 8.86 -10.81 1.81
CA TYR A 90 9.33 -9.60 1.15
C TYR A 90 8.42 -8.39 1.41
N PHE A 91 7.10 -8.56 1.31
CA PHE A 91 6.14 -7.48 1.59
C PHE A 91 6.16 -7.06 3.06
N ILE A 92 6.26 -8.01 3.98
CA ILE A 92 6.42 -7.74 5.43
C ILE A 92 7.72 -6.98 5.69
N GLY A 93 8.82 -7.37 5.05
CA GLY A 93 10.10 -6.69 5.15
C GLY A 93 10.02 -5.23 4.71
N LYS A 94 9.38 -4.95 3.57
CA LYS A 94 9.11 -3.58 3.09
C LYS A 94 8.32 -2.79 4.12
N TRP A 95 7.21 -3.35 4.59
CA TRP A 95 6.33 -2.71 5.56
C TRP A 95 7.04 -2.34 6.86
N PHE A 96 7.82 -3.30 7.40
CA PHE A 96 8.57 -3.12 8.63
C PHE A 96 9.65 -2.06 8.45
N THR A 97 10.39 -2.11 7.33
CA THR A 97 11.42 -1.11 7.01
C THR A 97 10.83 0.29 6.93
N PHE A 98 9.70 0.47 6.25
CA PHE A 98 9.02 1.77 6.18
C PHE A 98 8.48 2.22 7.55
N SER A 99 7.90 1.29 8.31
CA SER A 99 7.40 1.56 9.65
C SER A 99 8.52 2.00 10.61
N TRP A 100 9.71 1.43 10.48
CA TRP A 100 10.89 1.80 11.26
C TRP A 100 11.41 3.20 10.89
N HIS A 101 11.36 3.54 9.60
CA HIS A 101 11.87 4.81 9.07
C HIS A 101 10.78 5.90 8.90
N LYS A 102 9.67 5.83 9.66
CA LYS A 102 8.56 6.81 9.61
C LYS A 102 9.01 8.26 9.76
N VAL A 103 10.05 8.52 10.56
CA VAL A 103 10.60 9.87 10.74
C VAL A 103 11.19 10.41 9.44
N LEU A 104 11.87 9.58 8.64
CA LEU A 104 12.41 9.97 7.35
C LEU A 104 11.28 10.23 6.34
N ILE A 105 10.27 9.36 6.31
CA ILE A 105 9.07 9.54 5.47
C ILE A 105 8.41 10.87 5.80
N LYS A 106 8.21 11.18 7.08
CA LYS A 106 7.66 12.46 7.54
C LYS A 106 8.47 13.65 7.04
N LYS A 107 9.81 13.60 7.17
CA LYS A 107 10.71 14.66 6.71
C LYS A 107 10.62 14.86 5.19
N LEU A 108 10.63 13.77 4.42
CA LEU A 108 10.51 13.83 2.96
C LEU A 108 9.16 14.40 2.51
N THR A 109 8.05 13.92 3.09
CA THR A 109 6.72 14.46 2.77
C THR A 109 6.60 15.94 3.13
N TYR A 110 7.19 16.37 4.25
CA TYR A 110 7.20 17.76 4.65
C TYR A 110 8.06 18.62 3.70
N SER A 111 9.23 18.13 3.29
CA SER A 111 10.07 18.81 2.29
C SER A 111 9.32 19.00 0.98
N MET A 112 8.65 17.96 0.48
CA MET A 112 7.83 18.06 -0.73
C MET A 112 6.71 19.11 -0.57
N ASP A 113 5.98 19.13 0.56
CA ASP A 113 4.95 20.14 0.84
C ASP A 113 5.53 21.57 0.84
N GLU A 114 6.70 21.77 1.46
CA GLU A 114 7.41 23.05 1.44
C GLU A 114 7.84 23.46 0.03
N ASP A 115 8.30 22.53 -0.81
CA ASP A 115 8.66 22.81 -2.20
C ASP A 115 7.46 23.30 -3.01
N TRP A 116 6.27 22.70 -2.81
CA TRP A 116 5.03 23.19 -3.42
C TRP A 116 4.65 24.60 -2.95
N ILE A 117 4.84 24.90 -1.66
CA ILE A 117 4.60 26.24 -1.10
C ILE A 117 5.61 27.26 -1.68
N ASN A 118 6.86 26.84 -1.88
CA ASN A 118 7.91 27.70 -2.41
C ASN A 118 7.70 28.07 -3.89
N LEU A 119 6.99 27.24 -4.67
CA LEU A 119 6.52 27.62 -6.01
C LEU A 119 5.70 28.91 -5.99
N ALA A 120 4.89 29.13 -4.95
CA ALA A 120 4.09 30.34 -4.80
C ALA A 120 4.94 31.61 -4.61
N ASN A 121 6.09 31.46 -3.97
CA ASN A 121 6.96 32.57 -3.57
C ASN A 121 7.90 33.05 -4.69
N LYS A 122 7.88 32.40 -5.87
CA LYS A 122 8.66 32.73 -7.08
C LYS A 122 10.18 32.81 -6.87
N THR A 123 10.70 32.25 -5.78
CA THR A 123 12.06 32.56 -5.34
C THR A 123 13.14 31.98 -6.26
N LEU A 124 12.84 30.94 -7.04
CA LEU A 124 13.84 30.14 -7.77
C LEU A 124 13.36 29.55 -9.13
N ILE A 125 12.17 29.92 -9.62
CA ILE A 125 11.54 29.25 -10.76
C ILE A 125 11.80 29.95 -12.10
N GLN A 126 12.22 29.18 -13.10
CA GLN A 126 12.40 29.64 -14.48
C GLN A 126 11.09 29.58 -15.26
N ALA A 127 10.26 28.56 -14.99
CA ALA A 127 8.89 28.45 -15.48
C ALA A 127 7.94 29.40 -14.73
N SER A 128 6.80 29.72 -15.35
CA SER A 128 5.75 30.48 -14.67
C SER A 128 5.12 29.65 -13.54
N VAL A 129 4.54 30.30 -12.52
CA VAL A 129 3.87 29.58 -11.40
C VAL A 129 2.78 28.61 -11.89
N PRO A 130 1.88 29.01 -12.82
CA PRO A 130 0.85 28.10 -13.33
C PRO A 130 1.44 26.89 -14.09
N GLU A 131 2.50 27.12 -14.86
CA GLU A 131 3.20 26.07 -15.60
C GLU A 131 3.92 25.10 -14.68
N SER A 132 4.58 25.61 -13.63
CA SER A 132 5.23 24.78 -12.61
C SER A 132 4.25 23.84 -11.92
N VAL A 133 3.06 24.34 -11.58
CA VAL A 133 1.98 23.52 -11.01
C VAL A 133 1.53 22.44 -12.00
N GLN A 134 1.39 22.78 -13.29
CA GLN A 134 1.00 21.80 -14.31
C GLN A 134 2.04 20.69 -14.48
N ILE A 135 3.33 21.04 -14.50
CA ILE A 135 4.45 20.08 -14.56
C ILE A 135 4.37 19.13 -13.36
N MET A 136 4.27 19.66 -12.14
CA MET A 136 4.16 18.82 -10.94
C MET A 136 2.90 17.95 -10.95
N MET A 137 1.75 18.51 -11.32
CA MET A 137 0.50 17.74 -11.40
C MET A 137 0.55 16.64 -12.45
N LYS A 138 1.26 16.83 -13.57
CA LYS A 138 1.49 15.80 -14.57
C LYS A 138 2.30 14.63 -13.99
N HIS A 139 3.41 14.92 -13.32
CA HIS A 139 4.25 13.90 -12.67
C HIS A 139 3.47 13.12 -11.60
N TYR A 140 2.75 13.80 -10.73
CA TYR A 140 1.92 13.15 -9.70
C TYR A 140 0.72 12.40 -10.30
N GLY A 141 0.16 12.91 -11.40
CA GLY A 141 -0.90 12.26 -12.17
C GLY A 141 -0.47 10.90 -12.74
N SER A 142 0.75 10.82 -13.26
CA SER A 142 1.32 9.55 -13.76
C SER A 142 1.39 8.48 -12.68
N LEU A 143 1.79 8.85 -11.45
CA LEU A 143 1.74 7.92 -10.31
C LEU A 143 0.32 7.47 -10.01
N ASN A 144 -0.64 8.40 -9.96
CA ASN A 144 -2.03 8.04 -9.64
C ASN A 144 -2.59 7.05 -10.65
N ILE A 145 -2.34 7.25 -11.94
CA ILE A 145 -2.74 6.29 -12.99
C ILE A 145 -2.10 4.92 -12.75
N TYR A 146 -0.80 4.87 -12.48
CA TYR A 146 -0.09 3.62 -12.18
C TYR A 146 -0.69 2.89 -10.97
N VAL A 147 -0.97 3.61 -9.88
CA VAL A 147 -1.58 3.04 -8.68
C VAL A 147 -3.00 2.53 -8.98
N TYR A 148 -3.81 3.27 -9.74
CA TYR A 148 -5.16 2.82 -10.12
C TYR A 148 -5.13 1.55 -10.97
N ILE A 149 -4.18 1.42 -11.91
CA ILE A 149 -4.02 0.20 -12.71
C ILE A 149 -3.73 -1.00 -11.80
N ILE A 150 -2.83 -0.86 -10.83
CA ILE A 150 -2.50 -1.94 -9.90
C ILE A 150 -3.70 -2.31 -9.02
N LEU A 151 -4.40 -1.32 -8.46
CA LEU A 151 -5.58 -1.58 -7.62
C LEU A 151 -6.71 -2.24 -8.42
N PHE A 152 -6.89 -1.87 -9.68
CA PHE A 152 -7.87 -2.49 -10.57
C PHE A 152 -7.48 -3.93 -10.93
N ALA A 153 -6.19 -4.19 -11.21
CA ALA A 153 -5.70 -5.55 -11.43
C ALA A 153 -5.90 -6.43 -10.18
N LEU A 154 -5.61 -5.91 -8.99
CA LEU A 154 -5.85 -6.60 -7.72
C LEU A 154 -7.34 -6.91 -7.52
N PHE A 155 -8.22 -5.94 -7.80
CA PHE A 155 -9.66 -6.15 -7.73
C PHE A 155 -10.14 -7.28 -8.67
N ILE A 156 -9.59 -7.36 -9.90
CA ILE A 156 -9.91 -8.44 -10.83
C ILE A 156 -9.47 -9.79 -10.26
N VAL A 157 -8.25 -9.89 -9.73
CA VAL A 157 -7.73 -11.14 -9.14
C VAL A 157 -8.60 -11.59 -7.97
N ASP A 158 -8.91 -10.69 -7.04
CA ASP A 158 -9.75 -11.00 -5.88
C ASP A 158 -11.17 -11.39 -6.31
N ALA A 159 -11.74 -10.72 -7.32
CA ALA A 159 -13.07 -11.05 -7.85
C ALA A 159 -13.11 -12.44 -8.51
N ASN A 160 -12.11 -12.79 -9.31
CA ASN A 160 -12.02 -14.13 -9.91
C ASN A 160 -11.92 -15.20 -8.81
N PHE A 161 -11.07 -14.97 -7.80
CA PHE A 161 -10.95 -15.90 -6.68
C PHE A 161 -12.30 -16.10 -5.95
N ILE A 162 -13.01 -15.00 -5.66
CA ILE A 162 -14.32 -15.08 -5.00
C ILE A 162 -15.33 -15.86 -5.85
N VAL A 163 -15.35 -15.64 -7.16
CA VAL A 163 -16.24 -16.38 -8.08
C VAL A 163 -15.92 -17.87 -8.09
N ASP A 164 -14.63 -18.22 -8.20
CA ASP A 164 -14.19 -19.63 -8.19
C ASP A 164 -14.56 -20.31 -6.87
N TYR A 165 -14.30 -19.63 -5.75
CA TYR A 165 -14.62 -20.13 -4.41
C TYR A 165 -16.14 -20.31 -4.20
N VAL A 166 -16.96 -19.34 -4.61
CA VAL A 166 -18.43 -19.45 -4.51
C VAL A 166 -18.95 -20.56 -5.41
N THR A 167 -18.44 -20.67 -6.63
CA THR A 167 -18.83 -21.75 -7.54
C THR A 167 -18.50 -23.11 -6.94
N ALA A 168 -17.32 -23.26 -6.35
CA ALA A 168 -16.91 -24.46 -5.64
C ALA A 168 -17.84 -24.81 -4.47
N THR A 169 -18.21 -23.84 -3.63
CA THR A 169 -19.15 -24.09 -2.51
C THR A 169 -20.53 -24.54 -2.97
N ASN A 170 -20.94 -24.21 -4.20
CA ASN A 170 -22.23 -24.62 -4.75
C ASN A 170 -22.21 -26.00 -5.42
N HIS A 171 -21.02 -26.53 -5.77
CA HIS A 171 -20.88 -27.78 -6.53
C HIS A 171 -20.17 -28.90 -5.76
N HIS A 172 -19.44 -28.59 -4.68
CA HIS A 172 -18.71 -29.57 -3.88
C HIS A 172 -19.37 -29.78 -2.52
N ASP A 173 -19.93 -30.97 -2.32
CA ASP A 173 -20.40 -31.43 -1.00
C ASP A 173 -19.23 -31.82 -0.06
N ASN A 174 -18.01 -31.91 -0.59
CA ASN A 174 -16.82 -32.36 0.14
C ASN A 174 -15.96 -31.17 0.62
N LEU A 175 -15.86 -31.02 1.94
CA LEU A 175 -15.08 -29.97 2.59
C LEU A 175 -13.57 -30.06 2.30
N THR A 176 -13.07 -31.26 1.98
CA THR A 176 -11.66 -31.47 1.60
C THR A 176 -11.32 -30.75 0.29
N ASP A 177 -12.25 -30.77 -0.68
CA ASP A 177 -12.06 -30.11 -1.96
C ASP A 177 -12.11 -28.59 -1.79
N LEU A 178 -12.97 -28.10 -0.90
CA LEU A 178 -13.04 -26.68 -0.56
C LEU A 178 -11.77 -26.16 0.15
N TYR A 179 -11.17 -26.96 1.02
CA TYR A 179 -9.88 -26.63 1.66
C TYR A 179 -8.75 -26.49 0.63
N ASN A 180 -8.72 -27.35 -0.38
CA ASN A 180 -7.74 -27.27 -1.46
C ASN A 180 -7.92 -26.06 -2.38
N MET A 181 -9.04 -25.33 -2.25
CA MET A 181 -9.32 -24.11 -3.01
C MET A 181 -9.07 -22.82 -2.21
N LEU A 182 -8.49 -22.92 -1.00
CA LEU A 182 -8.07 -21.75 -0.24
C LEU A 182 -7.04 -20.90 -1.03
N PRO A 183 -7.04 -19.56 -0.90
CA PRO A 183 -6.08 -18.69 -1.60
C PRO A 183 -4.63 -19.10 -1.35
N LEU A 184 -4.35 -19.57 -0.13
CA LEU A 184 -3.08 -20.16 0.25
C LEU A 184 -3.27 -21.68 0.40
N THR A 185 -3.35 -22.36 -0.75
CA THR A 185 -3.69 -23.79 -0.89
C THR A 185 -2.85 -24.76 -0.04
N HIS A 186 -1.68 -24.34 0.41
CA HIS A 186 -0.77 -25.16 1.20
C HIS A 186 -0.58 -24.66 2.64
N SER A 187 -1.44 -23.74 3.10
CA SER A 187 -1.44 -23.28 4.48
C SER A 187 -2.20 -24.27 5.38
N TRP A 188 -1.61 -24.63 6.52
CA TRP A 188 -2.22 -25.52 7.50
C TRP A 188 -2.00 -24.97 8.91
N TYR A 189 -3.03 -25.02 9.75
CA TYR A 189 -3.08 -24.39 11.06
C TYR A 189 -3.36 -25.46 12.12
N PRO A 190 -2.42 -25.71 13.05
CA PRO A 190 -2.60 -26.70 14.09
C PRO A 190 -3.83 -26.43 14.97
N GLY A 191 -4.59 -27.47 15.29
CA GLY A 191 -5.74 -27.40 16.20
C GLY A 191 -7.01 -26.80 15.60
N ILE A 192 -7.03 -26.49 14.30
CA ILE A 192 -8.24 -26.11 13.57
C ILE A 192 -8.97 -27.36 13.10
N ASP A 193 -10.28 -27.39 13.35
CA ASP A 193 -11.21 -28.41 12.86
C ASP A 193 -11.66 -28.05 11.44
N TYR A 194 -11.05 -28.69 10.44
CA TYR A 194 -11.34 -28.45 9.02
C TYR A 194 -12.65 -29.08 8.54
N ASP A 195 -13.32 -29.89 9.37
CA ASP A 195 -14.61 -30.51 9.03
C ASP A 195 -15.79 -29.55 9.21
N ARG A 196 -15.51 -28.28 9.50
CA ARG A 196 -16.51 -27.22 9.68
C ARG A 196 -16.44 -26.19 8.56
N ASP A 197 -17.51 -26.13 7.76
CA ASP A 197 -17.65 -25.17 6.64
C ASP A 197 -17.38 -23.71 7.04
N TYR A 198 -17.93 -23.24 8.16
CA TYR A 198 -17.73 -21.85 8.61
C TYR A 198 -16.26 -21.53 8.92
N ILE A 199 -15.46 -22.52 9.33
CA ILE A 199 -14.02 -22.35 9.59
C ILE A 199 -13.28 -22.17 8.27
N ILE A 200 -13.55 -23.01 7.27
CA ILE A 200 -12.93 -22.89 5.95
C ILE A 200 -13.28 -21.55 5.31
N ARG A 201 -14.54 -21.10 5.39
CA ARG A 201 -14.96 -19.79 4.89
C ARG A 201 -14.26 -18.63 5.60
N PHE A 202 -14.11 -18.71 6.92
CA PHE A 202 -13.36 -17.72 7.69
C PHE A 202 -11.90 -17.69 7.26
N LEU A 203 -11.26 -18.85 7.08
CA LEU A 203 -9.89 -18.94 6.58
C LEU A 203 -9.75 -18.34 5.18
N ALA A 204 -10.66 -18.65 4.26
CA ALA A 204 -10.66 -18.11 2.90
C ALA A 204 -10.73 -16.57 2.94
N ALA A 205 -11.69 -16.01 3.68
CA ALA A 205 -11.85 -14.57 3.83
C ALA A 205 -10.63 -13.91 4.48
N ALA A 206 -10.08 -14.51 5.54
CA ALA A 206 -8.88 -14.01 6.20
C ALA A 206 -7.68 -13.99 5.24
N GLN A 207 -7.49 -15.07 4.47
CA GLN A 207 -6.39 -15.17 3.51
C GLN A 207 -6.50 -14.14 2.40
N ILE A 208 -7.68 -13.95 1.79
CA ILE A 208 -7.92 -12.91 0.77
C ILE A 208 -7.56 -11.54 1.36
N LEU A 209 -8.15 -11.18 2.52
CA LEU A 209 -7.90 -9.88 3.14
C LEU A 209 -6.42 -9.64 3.42
N CYS A 210 -5.69 -10.67 3.86
CA CYS A 210 -4.26 -10.58 4.12
C CYS A 210 -3.44 -10.44 2.84
N THR A 211 -3.74 -11.21 1.78
CA THR A 211 -3.03 -11.11 0.50
C THR A 211 -3.28 -9.77 -0.15
N THR A 212 -4.52 -9.28 -0.17
CA THR A 212 -4.88 -7.94 -0.65
C THR A 212 -4.13 -6.86 0.14
N SER A 213 -4.08 -6.98 1.48
CA SER A 213 -3.32 -6.05 2.33
C SER A 213 -1.82 -6.05 2.00
N SER A 214 -1.25 -7.23 1.72
CA SER A 214 0.16 -7.38 1.35
C SER A 214 0.48 -6.65 0.04
N PHE A 215 -0.38 -6.78 -0.96
CA PHE A 215 -0.25 -6.05 -2.23
C PHE A 215 -0.39 -4.54 -2.03
N VAL A 216 -1.41 -4.10 -1.28
CA VAL A 216 -1.61 -2.67 -0.95
C VAL A 216 -0.38 -2.09 -0.26
N ILE A 217 0.24 -2.84 0.65
CA ILE A 217 1.48 -2.42 1.31
C ILE A 217 2.63 -2.25 0.31
N SER A 218 2.84 -3.21 -0.60
CA SER A 218 3.90 -3.06 -1.61
C SER A 218 3.62 -1.86 -2.50
N THR A 219 2.39 -1.68 -2.99
CA THR A 219 2.01 -0.55 -3.85
C THR A 219 2.20 0.79 -3.14
N ALA A 220 1.87 0.88 -1.85
CA ALA A 220 2.06 2.11 -1.08
C ALA A 220 3.55 2.44 -0.88
N VAL A 221 4.38 1.43 -0.56
CA VAL A 221 5.82 1.60 -0.37
C VAL A 221 6.50 1.98 -1.70
N ASP A 222 6.23 1.23 -2.76
CA ASP A 222 6.81 1.46 -4.08
C ASP A 222 6.33 2.80 -4.66
N GLY A 223 5.04 3.11 -4.49
CA GLY A 223 4.46 4.39 -4.89
C GLY A 223 5.09 5.59 -4.18
N PHE A 224 5.51 5.43 -2.93
CA PHE A 224 6.24 6.49 -2.21
C PHE A 224 7.64 6.74 -2.78
N PHE A 225 8.36 5.69 -3.19
CA PHE A 225 9.64 5.87 -3.88
C PHE A 225 9.44 6.52 -5.24
N VAL A 226 8.48 6.03 -6.02
CA VAL A 226 8.17 6.57 -7.35
C VAL A 226 7.79 8.05 -7.26
N ILE A 227 6.95 8.45 -6.29
CA ILE A 227 6.59 9.87 -6.16
C ILE A 227 7.76 10.75 -5.76
N THR A 228 8.69 10.23 -4.95
CA THR A 228 9.89 10.98 -4.57
C THR A 228 10.75 11.26 -5.81
N VAL A 229 10.94 10.26 -6.67
CA VAL A 229 11.67 10.42 -7.94
C VAL A 229 10.94 11.40 -8.86
N LEU A 230 9.64 11.19 -9.09
CA LEU A 230 8.82 12.05 -9.96
C LEU A 230 8.75 13.49 -9.45
N HIS A 231 8.72 13.69 -8.14
CA HIS A 231 8.81 15.02 -7.53
C HIS A 231 10.14 15.70 -7.88
N THR A 232 11.27 15.02 -7.66
CA THR A 232 12.60 15.57 -7.98
C THR A 232 12.73 15.86 -9.47
N THR A 233 12.27 14.97 -10.34
CA THR A 233 12.27 15.20 -11.80
C THR A 233 11.42 16.42 -12.17
N GLY A 234 10.22 16.56 -11.61
CA GLY A 234 9.38 17.74 -11.84
C GLY A 234 10.02 19.04 -11.37
N GLN A 235 10.71 19.03 -10.22
CA GLN A 235 11.47 20.18 -9.74
C GLN A 235 12.63 20.55 -10.70
N LEU A 236 13.34 19.55 -11.25
CA LEU A 236 14.40 19.80 -12.22
C LEU A 236 13.88 20.39 -13.54
N GLU A 237 12.72 19.93 -14.02
CA GLU A 237 12.04 20.47 -15.21
C GLU A 237 11.62 21.93 -14.98
N ILE A 238 11.10 22.27 -13.80
CA ILE A 238 10.76 23.65 -13.41
C ILE A 238 11.99 24.58 -13.39
N LEU A 239 13.15 24.04 -13.04
CA LEU A 239 14.43 24.74 -13.03
C LEU A 239 15.11 24.78 -14.41
N GLY A 240 14.51 24.18 -15.44
CA GLY A 240 15.02 24.21 -16.82
C GLY A 240 16.17 23.24 -17.10
N TYR A 241 16.37 22.21 -16.27
CA TYR A 241 17.41 21.20 -16.47
C TYR A 241 16.97 20.00 -17.32
N VAL A 242 15.67 19.88 -17.62
CA VAL A 242 15.04 18.82 -18.42
C VAL A 242 14.05 19.48 -19.37
#